data_AF-A0A952GUK0-F1
#
_entry.id   AF-A0A952GUK0-F1
#
_cell.length_a   1.000
_cell.length_b   1.000
_cell.length_c   1.000
_cell.angle_alpha   90.00
_cell.angle_beta   90.00
_cell.angle_gamma   90.00
#
_symmetry.space_group_name_H-M   'P 1'
#
loop_
_entity.id
_entity.type
_entity.pdbx_description
1 polymer ?
#
loop_
_entity_poly.entity_id
_entity_poly.type
_entity_poly.pdbx_seq_one_letter_code
_entity_poly.pdbx_strand_id
1 'polypeptide(L)'
;AEATGLPGKAKVLAGVHDSNAALLAARGFPEIAANEATVLSTGTWFIAMRLPSEPVDSTELPQGRDCLVNVDPFGRPVPSARFMGGREIETVIGLDTRSVDIKPDQPALVAAVGQVLASGAMLLPTLASGCGPFPDGEARWLNEPTDGHQRRAAACLYAALVADASLDLIGSRERLLVEGRFAEAEVFVRALAALRPDTTVYTANAHNDVSFGALRLIAPELRPEGTLRAVEPLDAHLDTYRCRWLGEIERVGSRLRA
;
A
#
# COMPACT_ATOMS: atom_id res chain seq x y z
N ALA A 1 -35.41 -19.15 -5.92
CA ALA A 1 -35.68 -19.83 -4.64
C ALA A 1 -35.66 -21.34 -4.83
N GLU A 2 -36.63 -21.91 -5.54
CA GLU A 2 -36.77 -23.36 -5.74
C GLU A 2 -35.53 -24.03 -6.38
N ALA A 3 -34.99 -23.45 -7.46
CA ALA A 3 -33.77 -23.95 -8.11
C ALA A 3 -32.51 -23.94 -7.21
N THR A 4 -32.51 -23.13 -6.15
CA THR A 4 -31.36 -22.93 -5.24
C THR A 4 -31.59 -23.52 -3.84
N GLY A 5 -32.78 -24.03 -3.56
CA GLY A 5 -33.21 -24.44 -2.20
C GLY A 5 -33.35 -23.31 -1.18
N LEU A 6 -33.10 -22.04 -1.57
CA LEU A 6 -33.18 -20.89 -0.67
C LEU A 6 -34.63 -20.51 -0.33
N PRO A 7 -34.90 -19.96 0.87
CA PRO A 7 -36.24 -19.52 1.27
C PRO A 7 -36.83 -18.49 0.31
N GLY A 8 -38.12 -18.65 -0.04
CA GLY A 8 -38.83 -17.68 -0.91
C GLY A 8 -38.95 -16.26 -0.34
N LYS A 9 -38.63 -16.08 0.95
CA LYS A 9 -38.62 -14.77 1.65
C LYS A 9 -37.22 -14.16 1.78
N ALA A 10 -36.18 -14.75 1.17
CA ALA A 10 -34.84 -14.19 1.19
C ALA A 10 -34.83 -12.78 0.57
N LYS A 11 -34.22 -11.82 1.26
CA LYS A 11 -34.08 -10.44 0.76
C LYS A 11 -32.81 -10.32 -0.07
N VAL A 12 -32.92 -9.70 -1.24
CA VAL A 12 -31.77 -9.31 -2.07
C VAL A 12 -31.53 -7.82 -1.86
N LEU A 13 -30.31 -7.45 -1.47
CA LEU A 13 -29.91 -6.06 -1.27
C LEU A 13 -29.23 -5.52 -2.53
N ALA A 14 -29.06 -4.19 -2.61
CA ALA A 14 -28.42 -3.54 -3.75
C ALA A 14 -26.96 -3.97 -3.98
N GLY A 15 -26.28 -4.46 -2.94
CA GLY A 15 -24.87 -4.84 -2.99
C GLY A 15 -23.93 -3.65 -2.87
N VAL A 16 -22.65 -3.90 -3.11
CA VAL A 16 -21.55 -2.93 -2.99
C VAL A 16 -20.39 -3.34 -3.89
N HIS A 17 -19.57 -2.38 -4.31
CA HIS A 17 -18.32 -2.66 -5.04
C HIS A 17 -17.32 -3.41 -4.13
N ASP A 18 -16.51 -4.28 -4.72
CA ASP A 18 -15.54 -5.13 -4.00
C ASP A 18 -14.58 -4.31 -3.10
N SER A 19 -14.07 -3.20 -3.61
CA SER A 19 -13.13 -2.31 -2.91
C SER A 19 -13.81 -1.63 -1.71
N ASN A 20 -15.10 -1.30 -1.84
CA ASN A 20 -15.89 -0.74 -0.75
C ASN A 20 -16.23 -1.80 0.30
N ALA A 21 -16.47 -3.05 -0.11
CA ALA A 21 -16.59 -4.14 0.84
C ALA A 21 -15.28 -4.36 1.61
N ALA A 22 -14.11 -4.34 0.97
CA ALA A 22 -12.82 -4.38 1.69
C ALA A 22 -12.68 -3.22 2.69
N LEU A 23 -13.03 -1.98 2.29
CA LEU A 23 -13.05 -0.83 3.21
C LEU A 23 -14.00 -1.03 4.39
N LEU A 24 -15.19 -1.60 4.16
CA LEU A 24 -16.11 -1.95 5.23
C LEU A 24 -15.53 -3.04 6.14
N ALA A 25 -14.84 -4.05 5.61
CA ALA A 25 -14.16 -5.04 6.43
C ALA A 25 -13.11 -4.37 7.33
N ALA A 26 -12.27 -3.50 6.76
CA ALA A 26 -11.25 -2.74 7.47
C ALA A 26 -11.84 -1.83 8.58
N ARG A 27 -12.96 -1.14 8.33
CA ARG A 27 -13.67 -0.36 9.37
C ARG A 27 -14.23 -1.21 10.51
N GLY A 28 -14.15 -2.54 10.42
CA GLY A 28 -14.61 -3.45 11.47
C GLY A 28 -13.62 -3.56 12.61
N PHE A 29 -12.35 -3.25 12.36
CA PHE A 29 -11.34 -3.21 13.41
C PHE A 29 -11.54 -1.97 14.29
N PRO A 30 -11.48 -2.13 15.63
CA PRO A 30 -11.58 -1.01 16.57
C PRO A 30 -10.55 0.10 16.32
N GLU A 31 -9.35 -0.26 15.86
CA GLU A 31 -8.28 0.67 15.55
C GLU A 31 -8.63 1.55 14.36
N ILE A 32 -9.36 1.02 13.37
CA ILE A 32 -9.75 1.74 12.15
C ILE A 32 -11.09 2.44 12.34
N ALA A 33 -12.17 1.68 12.56
CA ALA A 33 -13.52 2.16 12.88
C ALA A 33 -13.92 3.50 12.20
N ALA A 34 -14.12 4.54 13.02
CA ALA A 34 -14.45 5.90 12.59
C ALA A 34 -13.25 6.85 12.62
N ASN A 35 -12.05 6.34 12.86
CA ASN A 35 -10.84 7.13 12.93
C ASN A 35 -10.35 7.54 11.54
N GLU A 36 -9.49 8.57 11.49
CA GLU A 36 -8.69 8.87 10.31
C GLU A 36 -7.75 7.69 10.04
N ALA A 37 -7.91 7.10 8.86
CA ALA A 37 -7.19 5.91 8.47
C ALA A 37 -7.10 5.79 6.95
N THR A 38 -6.09 5.05 6.48
CA THR A 38 -5.96 4.67 5.08
C THR A 38 -5.80 3.16 4.98
N VAL A 39 -6.50 2.54 4.04
CA VAL A 39 -6.29 1.14 3.66
C VAL A 39 -5.40 1.10 2.43
N LEU A 40 -4.24 0.46 2.54
CA LEU A 40 -3.33 0.19 1.43
C LEU A 40 -3.49 -1.27 1.01
N SER A 41 -4.30 -1.50 -0.02
CA SER A 41 -4.44 -2.81 -0.64
C SER A 41 -3.24 -3.09 -1.53
N THR A 42 -2.57 -4.23 -1.31
CA THR A 42 -1.34 -4.60 -2.04
C THR A 42 -1.51 -5.90 -2.84
N GLY A 43 -1.23 -5.81 -4.13
CA GLY A 43 -1.26 -6.91 -5.09
C GLY A 43 -0.50 -6.49 -6.34
N THR A 44 -0.97 -6.86 -7.53
CA THR A 44 -0.43 -6.30 -8.79
C THR A 44 -0.45 -4.77 -8.77
N TRP A 45 -1.55 -4.21 -8.24
CA TRP A 45 -1.69 -2.79 -7.91
C TRP A 45 -1.52 -2.58 -6.41
N PHE A 46 -0.96 -1.44 -6.06
CA PHE A 46 -0.97 -0.89 -4.72
C PHE A 46 -1.96 0.26 -4.76
N ILE A 47 -3.02 0.17 -3.96
CA ILE A 47 -4.14 1.12 -3.97
C ILE A 47 -4.32 1.61 -2.54
N ALA A 48 -3.99 2.88 -2.31
CA ALA A 48 -4.27 3.57 -1.06
C ALA A 48 -5.66 4.19 -1.13
N MET A 49 -6.50 3.92 -0.14
CA MET A 49 -7.85 4.47 -0.02
C MET A 49 -8.00 5.11 1.36
N ARG A 50 -8.03 6.44 1.39
CA ARG A 50 -8.13 7.21 2.62
C ARG A 50 -9.58 7.30 3.08
N LEU A 51 -9.77 7.17 4.39
CA LEU A 51 -11.03 7.30 5.12
C LEU A 51 -10.92 8.53 6.03
N PRO A 52 -11.21 9.73 5.51
CA PRO A 52 -11.04 10.95 6.30
C PRO A 52 -11.99 10.98 7.50
N SER A 53 -11.49 11.47 8.64
CA SER A 53 -12.34 11.77 9.81
C SER A 53 -13.14 13.06 9.62
N GLU A 54 -12.68 13.94 8.74
CA GLU A 54 -13.26 15.25 8.43
C GLU A 54 -13.42 15.42 6.90
N PRO A 55 -14.33 16.30 6.43
CA PRO A 55 -14.43 16.62 5.01
C PRO A 55 -13.08 17.09 4.43
N VAL A 56 -12.67 16.52 3.30
CA VAL A 56 -11.44 16.87 2.60
C VAL A 56 -11.80 17.53 1.27
N ASP A 57 -11.12 18.63 0.95
CA ASP A 57 -11.16 19.18 -0.40
C ASP A 57 -10.40 18.24 -1.34
N SER A 58 -11.15 17.57 -2.22
CA SER A 58 -10.61 16.62 -3.18
C SER A 58 -10.46 17.20 -4.58
N THR A 59 -10.68 18.51 -4.75
CA THR A 59 -10.55 19.19 -6.06
C THR A 59 -9.09 19.36 -6.50
N GLU A 60 -8.14 19.31 -5.55
CA GLU A 60 -6.71 19.52 -5.80
C GLU A 60 -5.92 18.21 -5.98
N LEU A 61 -6.57 17.04 -6.02
CA LEU A 61 -5.85 15.78 -6.24
C LEU A 61 -5.20 15.75 -7.63
N PRO A 62 -3.88 15.47 -7.73
CA PRO A 62 -3.17 15.55 -9.00
C PRO A 62 -3.56 14.39 -9.92
N GLN A 63 -4.45 14.66 -10.88
CA GLN A 63 -4.89 13.69 -11.89
C GLN A 63 -3.72 13.05 -12.65
N GLY A 64 -2.66 13.83 -12.92
CA GLY A 64 -1.45 13.35 -13.61
C GLY A 64 -0.51 12.52 -12.74
N ARG A 65 -0.89 12.15 -11.51
CA ARG A 65 -0.08 11.31 -10.58
C ARG A 65 -0.90 10.14 -10.02
N ASP A 66 -1.83 9.64 -10.84
CA ASP A 66 -2.66 8.45 -10.57
C ASP A 66 -3.47 8.53 -9.26
N CYS A 67 -3.95 9.76 -8.97
CA CYS A 67 -4.88 10.05 -7.87
C CYS A 67 -6.32 10.17 -8.39
N LEU A 68 -7.28 9.72 -7.58
CA LEU A 68 -8.70 9.74 -7.88
C LEU A 68 -9.55 9.81 -6.61
N VAL A 69 -10.84 10.09 -6.76
CA VAL A 69 -11.81 10.11 -5.65
C VAL A 69 -12.81 8.98 -5.84
N ASN A 70 -12.70 7.95 -5.00
CA ASN A 70 -13.73 6.93 -4.87
C ASN A 70 -14.88 7.45 -3.97
N VAL A 71 -15.96 6.69 -3.89
CA VAL A 71 -17.10 6.99 -3.00
C VAL A 71 -17.43 5.77 -2.17
N ASP A 72 -17.52 5.94 -0.85
CA ASP A 72 -17.91 4.85 0.05
C ASP A 72 -19.42 4.54 -0.04
N PRO A 73 -19.91 3.42 0.55
CA PRO A 73 -21.33 3.06 0.48
C PRO A 73 -22.29 4.08 1.12
N PHE A 74 -21.78 5.07 1.85
CA PHE A 74 -22.53 6.12 2.51
C PHE A 74 -22.42 7.46 1.77
N GLY A 75 -21.84 7.48 0.57
CA GLY A 75 -21.71 8.68 -0.25
C GLY A 75 -20.54 9.59 0.13
N ARG A 76 -19.63 9.14 1.01
CA ARG A 76 -18.48 9.95 1.44
C ARG A 76 -17.32 9.82 0.45
N PRO A 77 -16.61 10.91 0.15
CA PRO A 77 -15.40 10.85 -0.67
C PRO A 77 -14.31 9.97 -0.04
N VAL A 78 -13.64 9.18 -0.88
CA VAL A 78 -12.50 8.33 -0.53
C VAL A 78 -11.32 8.71 -1.44
N PRO A 79 -10.52 9.72 -1.06
CA PRO A 79 -9.29 10.07 -1.77
C PRO A 79 -8.40 8.84 -1.93
N SER A 80 -7.97 8.56 -3.14
CA SER A 80 -7.23 7.34 -3.46
C SER A 80 -6.05 7.61 -4.38
N ALA A 81 -4.97 6.89 -4.17
CA ALA A 81 -3.77 6.91 -5.02
C ALA A 81 -3.38 5.49 -5.39
N ARG A 82 -2.83 5.29 -6.59
CA ARG A 82 -2.53 3.96 -7.12
C ARG A 82 -1.18 3.94 -7.81
N PHE A 83 -0.52 2.79 -7.79
CA PHE A 83 0.61 2.47 -8.67
C PHE A 83 0.72 0.95 -8.84
N MET A 84 1.47 0.48 -9.84
CA MET A 84 1.56 -0.96 -10.14
C MET A 84 2.62 -1.68 -9.31
N GLY A 85 2.68 -1.43 -7.99
CA GLY A 85 3.78 -1.86 -7.13
C GLY A 85 4.13 -3.35 -7.22
N GLY A 86 3.13 -4.23 -7.32
CA GLY A 86 3.39 -5.66 -7.50
C GLY A 86 4.05 -5.96 -8.85
N ARG A 87 3.54 -5.40 -9.94
CA ARG A 87 4.12 -5.57 -11.28
C ARG A 87 5.55 -5.02 -11.37
N GLU A 88 5.78 -3.88 -10.73
CA GLU A 88 7.10 -3.25 -10.71
C GLU A 88 8.10 -4.12 -9.95
N ILE A 89 7.73 -4.62 -8.76
CA ILE A 89 8.57 -5.56 -8.00
C ILE A 89 8.86 -6.83 -8.81
N GLU A 90 7.86 -7.42 -9.48
CA GLU A 90 8.04 -8.60 -10.35
C GLU A 90 9.06 -8.36 -11.46
N THR A 91 9.10 -7.15 -12.02
CA THR A 91 10.07 -6.77 -13.06
C THR A 91 11.50 -6.74 -12.52
N VAL A 92 11.67 -6.39 -11.24
CA VAL A 92 12.99 -6.29 -10.58
C VAL A 92 13.54 -7.64 -10.14
N ILE A 93 12.68 -8.50 -9.60
CA ILE A 93 13.07 -9.80 -8.98
C ILE A 93 12.91 -10.99 -9.95
N GLY A 94 12.29 -10.78 -11.11
CA GLY A 94 12.01 -11.83 -12.09
C GLY A 94 10.74 -12.65 -11.79
N LEU A 95 10.53 -13.72 -12.57
CA LEU A 95 9.31 -14.56 -12.55
C LEU A 95 9.07 -15.30 -11.22
N ASP A 96 10.02 -15.29 -10.27
CA ASP A 96 9.78 -15.79 -8.92
C ASP A 96 9.18 -14.67 -8.05
N THR A 97 7.94 -14.32 -8.38
CA THR A 97 7.20 -13.17 -7.84
C THR A 97 6.95 -13.24 -6.33
N ARG A 98 7.14 -14.43 -5.73
CA ARG A 98 7.04 -14.67 -4.28
C ARG A 98 8.31 -14.37 -3.52
N SER A 99 9.39 -13.95 -4.17
CA SER A 99 10.68 -13.84 -3.48
C SER A 99 10.72 -12.80 -2.36
N VAL A 100 9.87 -11.76 -2.35
CA VAL A 100 9.91 -10.72 -1.30
C VAL A 100 9.02 -10.99 -0.08
N ASP A 101 8.00 -11.84 -0.21
CA ASP A 101 7.02 -12.19 0.82
C ASP A 101 7.11 -13.67 1.26
N ILE A 102 8.17 -14.39 0.85
CA ILE A 102 8.52 -15.71 1.39
C ILE A 102 8.90 -15.56 2.87
N LYS A 103 8.09 -16.14 3.76
CA LYS A 103 8.26 -16.06 5.22
C LYS A 103 9.65 -16.52 5.71
N PRO A 104 10.20 -17.66 5.25
CA PRO A 104 11.54 -18.10 5.63
C PRO A 104 12.66 -17.08 5.33
N ASP A 105 12.49 -16.23 4.32
CA ASP A 105 13.53 -15.33 3.85
C ASP A 105 13.49 -13.97 4.58
N GLN A 106 12.39 -13.64 5.26
CA GLN A 106 12.19 -12.31 5.89
C GLN A 106 13.35 -11.90 6.83
N PRO A 107 13.88 -12.77 7.71
CA PRO A 107 15.02 -12.40 8.55
C PRO A 107 16.26 -11.99 7.74
N ALA A 108 16.54 -12.69 6.64
CA ALA A 108 17.66 -12.40 5.75
C ALA A 108 17.45 -11.11 4.95
N LEU A 109 16.22 -10.86 4.48
CA LEU A 109 15.86 -9.61 3.79
C LEU A 109 16.00 -8.41 4.72
N VAL A 110 15.51 -8.51 5.96
CA VAL A 110 15.64 -7.44 6.97
C VAL A 110 17.12 -7.20 7.31
N ALA A 111 17.92 -8.26 7.49
CA ALA A 111 19.36 -8.13 7.75
C ALA A 111 20.13 -7.48 6.59
N ALA A 112 19.67 -7.63 5.34
CA ALA A 112 20.31 -7.04 4.17
C ALA A 112 20.11 -5.51 4.06
N VAL A 113 19.10 -4.94 4.72
CA VAL A 113 18.76 -3.50 4.64
C VAL A 113 19.96 -2.61 4.97
N GLY A 114 20.73 -2.93 6.02
CA GLY A 114 21.88 -2.12 6.42
C GLY A 114 22.92 -1.97 5.31
N GLN A 115 23.17 -3.02 4.53
CA GLN A 115 24.12 -2.99 3.40
C GLN A 115 23.55 -2.25 2.19
N VAL A 116 22.24 -2.36 1.93
CA VAL A 116 21.55 -1.58 0.89
C VAL A 116 21.66 -0.08 1.18
N LEU A 117 21.41 0.32 2.43
CA LEU A 117 21.53 1.72 2.85
C LEU A 117 22.99 2.21 2.79
N ALA A 118 23.95 1.42 3.28
CA ALA A 118 25.37 1.79 3.30
C ALA A 118 25.97 1.94 1.89
N SER A 119 25.58 1.07 0.94
CA SER A 119 25.99 1.17 -0.45
C SER A 119 25.25 2.28 -1.22
N GLY A 120 24.16 2.81 -0.67
CA GLY A 120 23.29 3.75 -1.36
C GLY A 120 22.60 3.14 -2.57
N ALA A 121 22.38 1.83 -2.54
CA ALA A 121 21.68 1.09 -3.58
C ALA A 121 20.21 1.49 -3.61
N MET A 122 19.74 2.02 -4.74
CA MET A 122 18.35 2.44 -4.89
C MET A 122 17.85 2.26 -6.32
N LEU A 123 16.59 1.90 -6.46
CA LEU A 123 15.88 1.86 -7.73
C LEU A 123 15.06 3.14 -7.88
N LEU A 124 15.20 3.83 -9.01
CA LEU A 124 14.41 5.01 -9.32
C LEU A 124 13.12 4.62 -10.08
N PRO A 125 12.01 5.33 -9.86
CA PRO A 125 10.75 5.10 -10.58
C PRO A 125 10.80 5.70 -12.00
N THR A 126 9.93 5.26 -12.92
CA THR A 126 8.90 4.21 -12.76
C THR A 126 9.23 3.00 -13.62
N LEU A 127 8.91 1.79 -13.13
CA LEU A 127 8.97 0.56 -13.94
C LEU A 127 7.66 0.31 -14.70
N ALA A 128 6.63 1.11 -14.46
CA ALA A 128 5.36 1.11 -15.16
C ALA A 128 5.04 2.52 -15.69
N SER A 129 5.56 2.83 -16.88
CA SER A 129 5.38 4.15 -17.51
C SER A 129 3.90 4.52 -17.63
N GLY A 130 3.56 5.77 -17.30
CA GLY A 130 2.20 6.29 -17.30
C GLY A 130 1.38 6.00 -16.04
N CYS A 131 1.90 5.20 -15.10
CA CYS A 131 1.22 4.83 -13.86
C CYS A 131 1.92 5.39 -12.62
N GLY A 132 1.18 5.53 -11.53
CA GLY A 132 1.76 5.87 -10.23
C GLY A 132 2.06 7.35 -10.00
N PRO A 133 2.69 7.67 -8.85
CA PRO A 133 3.03 9.04 -8.49
C PRO A 133 4.19 9.61 -9.33
N PHE A 134 4.88 8.81 -10.14
CA PHE A 134 6.00 9.24 -10.98
C PHE A 134 5.87 8.68 -12.41
N PRO A 135 4.79 9.01 -13.14
CA PRO A 135 4.43 8.32 -14.39
C PRO A 135 5.42 8.56 -15.54
N ASP A 136 6.11 9.69 -15.50
CA ASP A 136 7.11 10.10 -16.51
C ASP A 136 8.55 9.75 -16.09
N GLY A 137 8.72 9.01 -14.99
CA GLY A 137 10.05 8.62 -14.49
C GLY A 137 10.75 7.60 -15.39
N GLU A 138 12.08 7.65 -15.41
CA GLU A 138 12.92 6.66 -16.10
C GLU A 138 13.53 5.71 -15.08
N ALA A 139 13.06 4.46 -15.05
CA ALA A 139 13.59 3.46 -14.13
C ALA A 139 15.07 3.15 -14.37
N ARG A 140 15.85 3.23 -13.30
CA ARG A 140 17.26 2.81 -13.30
C ARG A 140 17.72 2.47 -11.90
N TRP A 141 18.72 1.59 -11.83
CA TRP A 141 19.45 1.35 -10.60
C TRP A 141 20.55 2.38 -10.39
N LEU A 142 20.68 2.81 -9.15
CA LEU A 142 21.91 3.39 -8.61
C LEU A 142 22.53 2.35 -7.68
N ASN A 143 23.82 2.05 -7.89
CA ASN A 143 24.57 1.07 -7.10
C ASN A 143 23.85 -0.29 -6.99
N GLU A 144 23.47 -0.88 -8.13
CA GLU A 144 22.71 -2.13 -8.18
C GLU A 144 23.39 -3.25 -7.38
N PRO A 145 22.69 -3.87 -6.41
CA PRO A 145 23.24 -4.99 -5.66
C PRO A 145 23.39 -6.24 -6.54
N THR A 146 24.50 -6.95 -6.38
CA THR A 146 24.71 -8.27 -6.98
C THR A 146 24.16 -9.40 -6.11
N ASP A 147 24.03 -9.18 -4.80
CA ASP A 147 23.42 -10.12 -3.86
C ASP A 147 21.89 -10.14 -3.97
N GLY A 148 21.31 -11.34 -4.00
CA GLY A 148 19.87 -11.53 -4.19
C GLY A 148 19.03 -11.02 -3.01
N HIS A 149 19.51 -11.09 -1.77
CA HIS A 149 18.78 -10.54 -0.62
C HIS A 149 18.81 -9.02 -0.62
N GLN A 150 19.96 -8.42 -0.92
CA GLN A 150 20.10 -6.96 -1.04
C GLN A 150 19.22 -6.41 -2.17
N ARG A 151 19.20 -7.07 -3.34
CA ARG A 151 18.33 -6.67 -4.46
C ARG A 151 16.84 -6.70 -4.07
N ARG A 152 16.40 -7.77 -3.40
CA ARG A 152 15.01 -7.92 -2.91
C ARG A 152 14.66 -6.89 -1.83
N ALA A 153 15.55 -6.67 -0.88
CA ALA A 153 15.38 -5.64 0.15
C ALA A 153 15.29 -4.23 -0.48
N ALA A 154 16.14 -3.92 -1.45
CA ALA A 154 16.10 -2.65 -2.19
C ALA A 154 14.79 -2.48 -2.98
N ALA A 155 14.24 -3.56 -3.56
CA ALA A 155 12.92 -3.53 -4.21
C ALA A 155 11.78 -3.23 -3.21
N CYS A 156 11.84 -3.80 -1.99
CA CYS A 156 10.88 -3.47 -0.93
C CYS A 156 11.00 -2.01 -0.46
N LEU A 157 12.22 -1.49 -0.31
CA LEU A 157 12.45 -0.07 0.02
C LEU A 157 11.94 0.85 -1.08
N TYR A 158 12.16 0.50 -2.34
CA TYR A 158 11.60 1.22 -3.49
C TYR A 158 10.08 1.29 -3.42
N ALA A 159 9.40 0.15 -3.24
CA ALA A 159 7.95 0.12 -3.15
C ALA A 159 7.42 0.91 -1.94
N ALA A 160 8.14 0.90 -0.82
CA ALA A 160 7.81 1.72 0.35
C ALA A 160 7.93 3.22 0.04
N LEU A 161 8.96 3.66 -0.69
CA LEU A 161 9.13 5.07 -1.08
C LEU A 161 8.05 5.54 -2.08
N VAL A 162 7.68 4.70 -3.05
CA VAL A 162 6.60 5.02 -3.99
C VAL A 162 5.24 5.03 -3.29
N ALA A 163 5.01 4.10 -2.36
CA ALA A 163 3.82 4.11 -1.51
C ALA A 163 3.78 5.33 -0.60
N ASP A 164 4.90 5.73 0.01
CA ASP A 164 5.01 6.94 0.82
C ASP A 164 4.63 8.19 0.03
N ALA A 165 5.20 8.36 -1.17
CA ALA A 165 4.82 9.47 -2.05
C ALA A 165 3.33 9.43 -2.44
N SER A 166 2.76 8.25 -2.68
CA SER A 166 1.33 8.09 -3.01
C SER A 166 0.41 8.47 -1.85
N LEU A 167 0.81 8.11 -0.63
CA LEU A 167 0.07 8.40 0.59
C LEU A 167 0.06 9.90 0.92
N ASP A 168 1.16 10.61 0.64
CA ASP A 168 1.23 12.08 0.77
C ASP A 168 0.29 12.79 -0.18
N LEU A 169 0.16 12.32 -1.43
CA LEU A 169 -0.72 12.93 -2.43
C LEU A 169 -2.20 12.98 -1.99
N ILE A 170 -2.63 12.04 -1.16
CA ILE A 170 -4.01 11.95 -0.64
C ILE A 170 -4.12 12.45 0.80
N GLY A 171 -3.03 12.95 1.38
CA GLY A 171 -2.98 13.45 2.76
C GLY A 171 -3.24 12.37 3.82
N SER A 172 -2.82 11.13 3.56
CA SER A 172 -2.96 10.02 4.50
C SER A 172 -2.17 10.27 5.78
N ARG A 173 -2.80 10.01 6.95
CA ARG A 173 -2.21 10.25 8.27
C ARG A 173 -2.82 9.35 9.33
N GLU A 174 -2.24 9.40 10.54
CA GLU A 174 -2.64 8.69 11.77
C GLU A 174 -2.58 7.16 11.71
N ARG A 175 -3.28 6.51 10.78
CA ARG A 175 -3.39 5.05 10.72
C ARG A 175 -3.29 4.54 9.30
N LEU A 176 -2.48 3.50 9.09
CA LEU A 176 -2.33 2.84 7.80
C LEU A 176 -2.52 1.34 7.97
N LEU A 177 -3.57 0.77 7.40
CA LEU A 177 -3.75 -0.67 7.33
C LEU A 177 -3.19 -1.18 6.00
N VAL A 178 -2.17 -2.04 6.04
CA VAL A 178 -1.63 -2.71 4.86
C VAL A 178 -2.28 -4.10 4.73
N GLU A 179 -2.92 -4.33 3.59
CA GLU A 179 -3.58 -5.61 3.26
C GLU A 179 -3.00 -6.22 1.99
N GLY A 180 -3.28 -7.51 1.78
CA GLY A 180 -2.79 -8.25 0.62
C GLY A 180 -1.40 -8.85 0.83
N ARG A 181 -0.83 -9.44 -0.22
CA ARG A 181 0.36 -10.30 -0.06
C ARG A 181 1.60 -9.57 0.45
N PHE A 182 1.74 -8.27 0.14
CA PHE A 182 2.90 -7.49 0.58
C PHE A 182 2.78 -7.02 2.04
N ALA A 183 1.67 -7.28 2.72
CA ALA A 183 1.60 -7.14 4.18
C ALA A 183 2.56 -8.10 4.90
N GLU A 184 2.95 -9.19 4.25
CA GLU A 184 3.91 -10.19 4.76
C GLU A 184 5.38 -9.85 4.39
N ALA A 185 5.61 -8.83 3.56
CA ALA A 185 6.94 -8.37 3.21
C ALA A 185 7.46 -7.42 4.32
N GLU A 186 8.19 -7.96 5.29
CA GLU A 186 8.62 -7.24 6.49
C GLU A 186 9.43 -5.98 6.17
N VAL A 187 10.34 -6.04 5.19
CA VAL A 187 11.12 -4.85 4.79
C VAL A 187 10.19 -3.72 4.31
N PHE A 188 9.14 -4.05 3.56
CA PHE A 188 8.21 -3.05 3.01
C PHE A 188 7.36 -2.40 4.12
N VAL A 189 6.68 -3.20 4.94
CA VAL A 189 5.78 -2.64 5.98
C VAL A 189 6.55 -1.91 7.08
N ARG A 190 7.74 -2.41 7.45
CA ARG A 190 8.58 -1.77 8.45
C ARG A 190 9.27 -0.51 7.91
N ALA A 191 9.57 -0.46 6.61
CA ALA A 191 10.03 0.77 5.97
C ALA A 191 8.94 1.84 5.94
N LEU A 192 7.69 1.49 5.64
CA LEU A 192 6.57 2.43 5.72
C LEU A 192 6.40 2.98 7.14
N ALA A 193 6.50 2.13 8.16
CA ALA A 193 6.45 2.56 9.56
C ALA A 193 7.62 3.51 9.91
N ALA A 194 8.82 3.27 9.39
CA ALA A 194 9.97 4.15 9.59
C ALA A 194 9.88 5.48 8.81
N LEU A 195 9.26 5.50 7.62
CA LEU A 195 9.06 6.70 6.81
C LEU A 195 7.96 7.63 7.34
N ARG A 196 7.05 7.08 8.16
CA ARG A 196 5.87 7.76 8.71
C ARG A 196 5.79 7.59 10.24
N PRO A 197 6.70 8.20 11.02
CA PRO A 197 6.75 8.02 12.47
C PRO A 197 5.45 8.47 13.19
N ASP A 198 4.69 9.39 12.60
CA ASP A 198 3.42 9.88 13.14
C ASP A 198 2.19 9.06 12.68
N THR A 199 2.39 7.95 11.96
CA THR A 199 1.33 7.06 11.48
C THR A 199 1.53 5.66 12.02
N THR A 200 0.55 5.13 12.75
CA THR A 200 0.59 3.72 13.17
C THR A 200 0.26 2.82 11.98
N VAL A 201 1.26 2.06 11.53
CA VAL A 201 1.10 1.06 10.48
C VAL A 201 0.63 -0.25 11.09
N TYR A 202 -0.43 -0.82 10.51
CA TYR A 202 -1.04 -2.08 10.92
C TYR A 202 -0.98 -3.10 9.79
N THR A 203 -0.83 -4.37 10.15
CA THR A 203 -1.14 -5.51 9.29
C THR A 203 -2.20 -6.38 9.96
N ALA A 204 -3.05 -7.02 9.16
CA ALA A 204 -4.03 -7.96 9.68
C ALA A 204 -3.40 -9.36 9.78
N ASN A 205 -3.65 -10.07 10.89
CA ASN A 205 -3.24 -11.47 11.08
C ASN A 205 -4.24 -12.49 10.50
N ALA A 206 -5.33 -12.02 9.89
CA ALA A 206 -6.36 -12.81 9.26
C ALA A 206 -6.67 -12.27 7.87
N HIS A 207 -7.08 -13.15 6.96
CA HIS A 207 -7.62 -12.73 5.67
C HIS A 207 -8.99 -12.11 5.88
N ASN A 208 -9.09 -10.79 5.72
CA ASN A 208 -10.38 -10.11 5.67
C ASN A 208 -11.02 -10.41 4.32
N ASP A 209 -12.05 -11.24 4.33
CA ASP A 209 -12.81 -11.52 3.12
C ASP A 209 -13.69 -10.31 2.77
N VAL A 210 -13.70 -9.93 1.49
CA VAL A 210 -14.64 -8.98 0.89
C VAL A 210 -16.09 -9.35 1.27
N SER A 211 -16.39 -10.65 1.36
CA SER A 211 -17.69 -11.17 1.81
C SER A 211 -18.06 -10.71 3.22
N PHE A 212 -17.10 -10.63 4.15
CA PHE A 212 -17.33 -10.12 5.51
C PHE A 212 -17.67 -8.63 5.48
N GLY A 213 -16.98 -7.86 4.64
CA GLY A 213 -17.29 -6.44 4.42
C GLY A 213 -18.71 -6.20 3.94
N ALA A 214 -19.20 -7.04 3.02
CA ALA A 214 -20.58 -7.00 2.56
C ALA A 214 -21.59 -7.33 3.67
N LEU A 215 -21.27 -8.29 4.55
CA LEU A 215 -22.10 -8.65 5.70
C LEU A 215 -22.28 -7.48 6.68
N ARG A 216 -21.25 -6.63 6.84
CA ARG A 216 -21.34 -5.43 7.70
C ARG A 216 -22.32 -4.37 7.20
N LEU A 217 -22.80 -4.44 5.96
CA LEU A 217 -23.93 -3.60 5.52
C LEU A 217 -25.24 -3.98 6.21
N ILE A 218 -25.37 -5.25 6.62
CA ILE A 218 -26.55 -5.78 7.31
C ILE A 218 -26.39 -5.64 8.83
N ALA A 219 -25.19 -5.95 9.32
CA ALA A 219 -24.86 -5.95 10.75
C ALA A 219 -23.56 -5.14 11.01
N PRO A 220 -23.65 -3.80 11.10
CA PRO A 220 -22.48 -2.92 11.23
C PRO A 220 -21.64 -3.17 12.50
N GLU A 221 -22.25 -3.76 13.53
CA GLU A 221 -21.62 -4.12 14.79
C GLU A 221 -20.67 -5.32 14.69
N LEU A 222 -20.74 -6.09 13.61
CA LEU A 222 -19.85 -7.21 13.38
C LEU A 222 -18.39 -6.75 13.30
N ARG A 223 -17.52 -7.49 13.97
CA ARG A 223 -16.08 -7.29 14.00
C ARG A 223 -15.38 -8.44 13.28
N PRO A 224 -14.24 -8.18 12.63
CA PRO A 224 -13.40 -9.23 12.07
C PRO A 224 -12.97 -10.20 13.18
N GLU A 225 -12.77 -11.48 12.83
CA GLU A 225 -12.26 -12.48 13.79
C GLU A 225 -10.78 -12.25 14.13
N GLY A 226 -10.02 -11.64 13.21
CA GLY A 226 -8.62 -11.31 13.41
C GLY A 226 -8.38 -10.06 14.25
N THR A 227 -7.12 -9.82 14.57
CA THR A 227 -6.65 -8.58 15.20
C THR A 227 -5.64 -7.88 14.32
N LEU A 228 -5.51 -6.57 14.49
CA LEU A 228 -4.46 -5.81 13.85
C LEU A 228 -3.19 -5.89 14.69
N ARG A 229 -2.05 -6.07 14.01
CA ARG A 229 -0.72 -5.99 14.60
C ARG A 229 -0.10 -4.67 14.20
N ALA A 230 0.31 -3.86 15.17
CA ALA A 230 1.14 -2.69 14.90
C ALA A 230 2.52 -3.15 14.39
N VAL A 231 3.00 -2.51 13.33
CA VAL A 231 4.27 -2.81 12.68
C VAL A 231 5.37 -1.98 13.32
N GLU A 232 6.41 -2.66 13.80
CA GLU A 232 7.61 -2.01 14.31
C GLU A 232 8.44 -1.40 13.18
N PRO A 233 8.91 -0.15 13.29
CA PRO A 233 9.74 0.46 12.25
C PRO A 233 11.05 -0.33 12.02
N LEU A 234 11.64 -0.16 10.83
CA LEU A 234 13.01 -0.61 10.60
C LEU A 234 13.96 0.12 11.54
N ASP A 235 14.96 -0.60 12.04
CA ASP A 235 16.05 -0.04 12.86
C ASP A 235 17.06 0.70 11.96
N ALA A 236 16.58 1.70 11.23
CA ALA A 236 17.35 2.51 10.31
C ALA A 236 16.67 3.87 10.05
N HIS A 237 17.46 4.94 9.99
CA HIS A 237 16.96 6.26 9.60
C HIS A 237 16.80 6.35 8.08
N LEU A 238 15.58 6.14 7.59
CA LEU A 238 15.28 6.18 6.16
C LEU A 238 15.17 7.60 5.58
N ASP A 239 15.12 8.65 6.41
CA ASP A 239 14.98 10.04 5.93
C ASP A 239 16.08 10.45 4.96
N THR A 240 17.34 10.17 5.29
CA THR A 240 18.47 10.51 4.42
C THR A 240 18.39 9.73 3.10
N TYR A 241 17.96 8.46 3.16
CA TYR A 241 17.78 7.62 1.99
C TYR A 241 16.63 8.13 1.10
N ARG A 242 15.49 8.50 1.69
CA ARG A 242 14.35 9.13 1.01
C ARG A 242 14.74 10.45 0.36
N CYS A 243 15.39 11.36 1.08
CA CYS A 243 15.82 12.66 0.55
C CYS A 243 16.76 12.49 -0.65
N ARG A 244 17.72 11.55 -0.56
CA ARG A 244 18.61 11.24 -1.69
C ARG A 244 17.84 10.67 -2.88
N TRP A 245 16.90 9.76 -2.62
CA TRP A 245 16.07 9.16 -3.67
C TRP A 245 15.22 10.20 -4.41
N LEU A 246 14.57 11.12 -3.68
CA LEU A 246 13.81 12.24 -4.27
C LEU A 246 14.71 13.16 -5.08
N GLY A 247 15.89 13.52 -4.56
CA GLY A 247 16.85 14.38 -5.28
C GLY A 247 17.37 13.75 -6.57
N GLU A 248 17.54 12.43 -6.62
CA GLU A 248 17.92 11.72 -7.85
C GLU A 248 16.78 11.69 -8.88
N ILE A 249 15.52 11.54 -8.45
CA ILE A 249 14.35 11.64 -9.34
C ILE A 249 14.28 13.03 -9.99
N GLU A 250 14.42 14.09 -9.20
CA GLU A 250 14.38 15.47 -9.69
C GLU A 250 15.50 15.75 -10.70
N ARG A 251 16.71 15.28 -10.43
CA ARG A 251 17.87 15.44 -11.31
C ARG A 251 17.72 14.72 -12.66
N VAL A 252 17.06 13.56 -12.67
CA VAL A 252 16.71 12.86 -13.92
C VAL A 252 15.65 13.65 -14.68
N GLY A 253 14.58 14.06 -13.99
CA GLY A 253 13.50 14.85 -14.59
C GLY A 253 14.00 16.16 -15.20
N SER A 254 14.95 16.86 -14.57
CA SER A 254 15.53 18.09 -15.11
C SER A 254 16.36 17.87 -16.38
N ARG A 255 17.02 16.70 -16.51
CA ARG A 255 17.84 16.38 -17.69
C ARG A 255 17.01 16.00 -18.91
N LEU A 256 15.84 15.40 -18.70
CA LEU A 256 14.92 15.05 -19.78
C LEU A 256 14.17 16.27 -20.36
N ARG A 257 14.12 17.38 -19.60
CA ARG A 257 13.45 18.63 -19.99
C ARG A 257 14.41 19.67 -20.59
N ALA A 258 15.72 19.44 -20.58
CA ALA A 258 16.77 20.31 -21.10
C ALA A 258 17.24 19.84 -22.47
#